data_AF-A0A075I2J5-F1
#
_entry.id   AF-A0A075I2J5-F1
#
_cell.length_a   1.000
_cell.length_b   1.000
_cell.length_c   1.000
_cell.angle_alpha   90.00
_cell.angle_beta   90.00
_cell.angle_gamma   90.00
#
_symmetry.space_group_name_H-M   'P 1'
#
loop_
_entity.id
_entity.type
_entity.pdbx_description
1 polymer ?
#
loop_
_entity_poly.entity_id
_entity_poly.type
_entity_poly.pdbx_seq_one_letter_code
_entity_poly.pdbx_strand_id
1 'polypeptide(L)' 'MLCEVCGAESAFLTSRKISGSVLQVCSACSDSGSEPTHRESVGHRAYVAQTLQKKEYEDKISRD' A
#
# COMPACT_ATOMS: atom_id res chain seq x y z
N MET A 1 -23.10 12.40 1.10
CA MET A 1 -22.34 12.59 2.36
C MET A 1 -20.89 12.90 1.98
N LEU A 2 -20.11 13.55 2.84
CA LEU A 2 -18.72 13.92 2.54
C LEU A 2 -17.73 12.92 3.17
N CYS A 3 -16.66 12.61 2.46
CA CYS A 3 -15.52 11.85 2.98
C CYS A 3 -14.77 12.69 4.01
N GLU A 4 -14.57 12.15 5.23
CA GLU A 4 -13.89 12.87 6.31
C GLU A 4 -12.38 13.02 6.11
N VAL A 5 -11.82 12.34 5.10
CA VAL A 5 -10.38 12.42 4.76
C VAL A 5 -10.11 13.44 3.65
N CYS A 6 -10.86 13.39 2.54
CA CYS A 6 -10.60 14.24 1.36
C CYS A 6 -11.68 15.28 1.07
N GLY A 7 -12.78 15.29 1.81
CA GLY A 7 -13.90 16.21 1.60
C GLY A 7 -14.74 15.94 0.36
N ALA A 8 -14.43 14.90 -0.43
CA ALA A 8 -15.19 14.56 -1.62
C ALA A 8 -16.61 14.07 -1.26
N GLU A 9 -17.60 14.50 -2.03
CA GLU A 9 -18.95 13.97 -1.93
C GLU A 9 -19.00 12.55 -2.50
N SER A 10 -19.54 11.62 -1.70
CA SER A 10 -19.74 10.24 -2.11
C SER A 10 -21.10 9.73 -1.60
N ALA A 11 -21.76 8.93 -2.43
CA ALA A 11 -22.94 8.16 -2.03
C ALA A 11 -22.55 6.93 -1.19
N PHE A 12 -21.31 6.44 -1.36
CA PHE A 12 -20.80 5.25 -0.69
C PHE A 12 -19.62 5.65 0.21
N LEU A 13 -19.88 5.63 1.51
CA LEU A 13 -18.86 5.81 2.54
C LEU A 13 -18.74 4.52 3.35
N THR A 14 -17.54 4.27 3.86
CA THR A 14 -17.24 3.12 4.73
C THR A 14 -16.57 3.60 6.01
N SER A 15 -16.93 2.99 7.13
CA SER A 15 -16.28 3.25 8.42
C SER A 15 -14.90 2.60 8.46
N ARG A 16 -13.85 3.40 8.69
CA ARG A 16 -12.46 2.92 8.82
C ARG A 16 -11.81 3.52 10.05
N LYS A 17 -10.97 2.73 10.73
CA LYS A 17 -10.17 3.22 11.86
C LYS A 17 -8.82 3.71 11.33
N ILE A 18 -8.59 5.01 11.42
CA ILE A 18 -7.36 5.69 10.97
C ILE A 18 -6.74 6.38 12.19
N SER A 19 -5.49 6.04 12.52
CA SER A 19 -4.74 6.65 13.63
C SER A 19 -5.50 6.73 14.97
N GLY A 20 -6.33 5.72 15.27
CA GLY A 20 -7.11 5.64 16.51
C GLY A 20 -8.55 6.15 16.43
N SER A 21 -8.90 6.90 15.39
CA SER A 21 -10.25 7.47 15.18
C SER A 21 -11.03 6.70 14.12
N VAL A 22 -12.35 6.58 14.29
CA VAL A 22 -13.24 5.97 13.28
C VAL A 22 -13.80 7.07 12.38
N LEU A 23 -13.52 7.00 11.08
CA LEU A 23 -13.90 7.98 10.05
C LEU A 23 -14.72 7.33 8.94
N GLN A 24 -15.65 8.08 8.35
CA GLN A 24 -16.37 7.77 7.13
C GLN A 24 -15.55 8.19 5.92
N VAL A 25 -15.14 7.21 5.11
CA VAL A 25 -14.25 7.45 3.97
C VAL A 25 -14.82 6.90 2.67
N CYS A 26 -14.50 7.58 1.56
CA CYS A 26 -14.82 7.09 0.22
C CYS A 26 -13.86 5.96 -0.20
N SER A 27 -14.18 5.28 -1.31
CA SER A 27 -13.36 4.19 -1.85
C SER A 27 -11.91 4.60 -2.12
N ALA A 28 -11.69 5.83 -2.62
CA ALA A 28 -10.35 6.36 -2.88
C ALA A 28 -9.51 6.57 -1.61
N CYS A 29 -10.16 6.80 -0.45
CA CYS A 29 -9.49 6.99 0.83
C CYS A 29 -9.51 5.74 1.73
N SER A 30 -9.98 4.59 1.23
CA SER A 30 -10.18 3.38 2.04
C SER A 30 -8.88 2.78 2.58
N ASP A 31 -7.76 3.00 1.89
CA ASP A 31 -6.42 2.61 2.31
C ASP A 31 -5.62 3.73 3.01
N SER A 32 -6.27 4.87 3.27
CA SER A 32 -5.63 5.95 4.02
C SER A 32 -5.29 5.48 5.45
N GLY A 33 -4.03 5.64 5.84
CA GLY A 33 -3.52 5.21 7.14
C GLY A 33 -3.00 3.76 7.19
N SER A 34 -3.04 3.02 6.09
CA SER A 34 -2.31 1.74 5.96
C SER A 34 -0.81 2.00 5.81
N GLU A 35 0.02 1.19 6.47
CA GLU A 35 1.46 1.19 6.20
C GLU A 35 1.71 0.68 4.77
N PRO A 36 2.50 1.38 3.94
CA PRO A 36 2.80 0.93 2.60
C PRO A 36 3.56 -0.39 2.65
N THR A 37 3.21 -1.34 1.79
CA THR A 37 3.99 -2.58 1.70
C THR A 37 5.43 -2.28 1.27
N HIS A 38 6.36 -3.20 1.52
CA HIS A 38 7.74 -3.04 1.05
C HIS A 38 7.80 -2.76 -0.46
N ARG A 39 6.96 -3.44 -1.26
CA ARG A 39 6.87 -3.24 -2.71
C ARG A 39 6.42 -1.82 -3.08
N GLU A 40 5.43 -1.28 -2.38
CA GLU A 40 4.94 0.08 -2.60
C GLU A 40 5.98 1.11 -2.16
N SER A 41 6.66 0.86 -1.06
CA SER A 41 7.69 1.74 -0.49
C SER A 41 8.90 1.91 -1.41
N VAL A 42 9.39 0.82 -2.02
CA VAL A 42 10.54 0.88 -2.95
C VAL A 42 10.13 1.17 -4.40
N GLY A 43 8.85 1.04 -4.71
CA GLY A 43 8.31 1.16 -6.07
C GLY A 43 8.54 -0.10 -6.92
N HIS A 44 7.70 -0.26 -7.95
CA HIS A 44 7.63 -1.50 -8.72
C HIS A 44 8.97 -1.88 -9.40
N ARG A 45 9.67 -0.91 -10.02
CA ARG A 45 10.93 -1.18 -10.72
C ARG A 45 12.03 -1.65 -9.78
N ALA A 46 12.21 -0.97 -8.64
CA ALA A 46 13.23 -1.34 -7.67
C ALA A 46 12.90 -2.68 -6.99
N TYR A 47 11.62 -2.93 -6.72
CA TYR A 47 11.17 -4.23 -6.22
C TYR A 47 11.54 -5.36 -7.19
N VAL A 48 11.25 -5.22 -8.49
CA VAL A 48 11.62 -6.20 -9.50
C VAL A 48 13.14 -6.40 -9.55
N ALA A 49 13.92 -5.33 -9.59
CA ALA A 49 15.38 -5.42 -9.60
C ALA A 49 15.95 -6.18 -8.38
N GLN A 50 15.47 -5.88 -7.16
CA GLN A 50 15.87 -6.60 -5.95
C GLN A 50 15.49 -8.09 -6.00
N THR A 51 14.29 -8.41 -6.48
CA THR A 51 13.85 -9.81 -6.58
C THR A 51 14.66 -10.61 -7.60
N LEU A 52 15.11 -9.98 -8.68
CA LEU A 52 15.98 -10.61 -9.69
C LEU A 52 17.39 -10.81 -9.13
N GLN A 53 17.98 -9.79 -8.51
CA GLN A 53 19.29 -9.91 -7.86
C GLN A 53 19.32 -11.01 -6.81
N LYS A 54 18.27 -11.13 -5.99
CA LYS A 54 18.14 -12.22 -5.01
C LYS A 54 18.14 -13.59 -5.69
N LYS A 55 17.41 -13.75 -6.80
CA LYS A 55 17.42 -15.00 -7.57
C LYS A 55 18.79 -15.32 -8.15
N GLU A 56 19.46 -14.34 -8.75
CA GLU A 56 20.81 -14.54 -9.34
C GLU A 56 21.85 -14.90 -8.27
N TYR A 57 21.73 -14.35 -7.07
CA TYR A 57 22.59 -14.68 -5.93
C TYR A 57 22.38 -16.12 -5.45
N GLU A 58 21.13 -16.55 -5.29
CA GLU A 58 20.79 -17.94 -4.90
C GLU A 58 21.28 -18.95 -5.96
N ASP A 59 21.14 -18.60 -7.25
CA ASP A 59 21.60 -19.41 -8.38
C ASP A 59 23.13 -19.50 -8.43
N LYS A 60 23.85 -18.48 -7.93
CA LYS A 60 25.31 -18.50 -7.78
C LYS A 60 25.75 -19.36 -6.60
N ILE A 61 25.09 -19.25 -5.44
CA ILE A 61 25.39 -20.09 -4.27
C ILE A 61 25.14 -21.56 -4.56
N SER A 62 24.09 -21.89 -5.32
CA SER A 62 23.74 -23.28 -5.62
C SER A 62 24.69 -23.98 -6.61
N ARG A 63 25.65 -23.26 -7.20
CA ARG A 63 26.61 -23.78 -8.19
C ARG A 63 28.05 -23.89 -7.66
N ASP A 64 28.28 -23.47 -6.43
CA ASP A 64 29.55 -23.60 -5.69
C ASP A 64 29.48 -24.81 -4.75
#